data_AF-A0A154MA91-F1
#
_entry.id   AF-A0A154MA91-F1
#
_cell.length_a   1.000
_cell.length_b   1.000
_cell.length_c   1.000
_cell.angle_alpha   90.00
_cell.angle_beta   90.00
_cell.angle_gamma   90.00
#
_symmetry.space_group_name_H-M   'P 1'
#
loop_
_entity.id
_entity.type
_entity.pdbx_description
1 polymer ?
#
loop_
_entity_poly.entity_id
_entity_poly.type
_entity_poly.pdbx_seq_one_letter_code
_entity_poly.pdbx_strand_id
1 'polypeptide(L)'
;MTYKIDGDLDAIMRQSQMISDTVTSLQGVSQRVTGAVVEGVSASSGRWADRLGEVEGNRHGAVTGRVAPAYQEGADGLRAGHATYSEADALAASEGAKADFGIAAQL
;
A
#
# COMPACT_ATOMS: atom_id res chain seq x y z
N MET A 1 29.03 9.59 -12.05
CA MET A 1 28.51 9.32 -10.69
C MET A 1 27.02 9.03 -10.86
N THR A 2 26.69 7.76 -11.11
CA THR A 2 25.32 7.31 -11.34
C THR A 2 24.63 7.29 -9.99
N TYR A 3 23.71 8.22 -9.75
CA TYR A 3 22.84 8.16 -8.56
C TYR A 3 22.07 6.84 -8.66
N LYS A 4 22.37 5.88 -7.77
CA LYS A 4 21.76 4.56 -7.79
C LYS A 4 20.28 4.68 -7.45
N ILE A 5 19.44 4.62 -8.49
CA ILE A 5 17.99 4.52 -8.40
C ILE A 5 17.59 3.21 -7.67
N ASP A 6 18.43 2.17 -7.71
CA ASP A 6 18.22 0.89 -7.01
C ASP A 6 17.91 1.03 -5.51
N GLY A 7 18.62 1.92 -4.80
CA GLY A 7 18.41 2.12 -3.36
C GLY A 7 17.07 2.79 -3.03
N ASP A 8 16.51 3.53 -3.98
CA ASP A 8 15.21 4.20 -3.89
C ASP A 8 14.08 3.23 -4.27
N LEU A 9 14.31 2.34 -5.24
CA LEU A 9 13.37 1.30 -5.65
C LEU A 9 13.11 0.27 -4.54
N ASP A 10 14.15 -0.20 -3.86
CA ASP A 10 14.01 -1.07 -2.67
C ASP A 10 13.29 -0.37 -1.52
N ALA A 11 13.44 0.96 -1.39
CA ALA A 11 12.71 1.75 -0.41
C ALA A 11 11.22 1.88 -0.78
N ILE A 12 10.90 2.12 -2.05
CA ILE A 12 9.53 2.16 -2.59
C ILE A 12 8.81 0.82 -2.37
N MET A 13 9.47 -0.30 -2.67
CA MET A 13 8.90 -1.63 -2.45
C MET A 13 8.63 -1.90 -0.97
N ARG A 14 9.59 -1.60 -0.09
CA ARG A 14 9.39 -1.71 1.37
C ARG A 14 8.25 -0.82 1.85
N GLN A 15 8.13 0.40 1.34
CA GLN A 15 7.05 1.31 1.68
C GLN A 15 5.69 0.79 1.23
N SER A 16 5.58 0.24 0.01
CA SER A 16 4.35 -0.38 -0.48
C SER A 16 3.92 -1.57 0.40
N GLN A 17 4.87 -2.39 0.83
CA GLN A 17 4.60 -3.53 1.72
C GLN A 17 4.13 -3.07 3.10
N MET A 18 4.83 -2.09 3.71
CA MET A 18 4.41 -1.51 5.00
C MET A 18 3.00 -0.93 4.93
N ILE A 19 2.62 -0.29 3.82
CA ILE A 19 1.27 0.24 3.64
C ILE A 19 0.25 -0.90 3.57
N SER A 20 0.50 -1.95 2.78
CA SER A 20 -0.41 -3.12 2.70
C SER A 20 -0.57 -3.85 4.04
N ASP A 21 0.53 -4.01 4.80
CA ASP A 21 0.49 -4.63 6.13
C ASP A 21 -0.31 -3.75 7.12
N THR A 22 -0.10 -2.43 7.05
CA THR A 22 -0.83 -1.45 7.86
C THR A 22 -2.32 -1.46 7.55
N VAL A 23 -2.70 -1.52 6.28
CA VAL A 23 -4.11 -1.60 5.85
C VAL A 23 -4.77 -2.86 6.38
N THR A 24 -4.09 -4.01 6.24
CA THR A 24 -4.58 -5.30 6.75
C THR A 24 -4.76 -5.26 8.26
N SER A 25 -3.78 -4.71 8.99
CA SER A 25 -3.84 -4.52 10.43
C SER A 25 -4.99 -3.58 10.83
N LEU A 26 -5.16 -2.47 10.12
CA LEU A 26 -6.22 -1.49 10.37
C LEU A 26 -7.61 -2.10 10.20
N GLN A 27 -7.84 -2.86 9.13
CA GLN A 27 -9.09 -3.58 8.90
C GLN A 27 -9.35 -4.62 10.00
N GLY A 28 -8.33 -5.41 10.36
CA GLY A 28 -8.44 -6.43 11.41
C GLY A 28 -8.68 -5.85 12.81
N VAL A 29 -8.03 -4.73 13.16
CA VAL A 29 -8.32 -3.98 14.40
C VAL A 29 -9.73 -3.43 14.33
N SER A 30 -10.12 -2.82 13.22
CA SER A 30 -11.45 -2.24 13.06
C SER A 30 -12.56 -3.27 13.24
N GLN A 31 -12.39 -4.47 12.67
CA GLN A 31 -13.33 -5.57 12.82
C GLN A 31 -13.42 -6.06 14.26
N ARG A 32 -12.27 -6.19 14.97
CA ARG A 32 -12.25 -6.58 16.39
C ARG A 32 -12.95 -5.58 17.29
N VAL A 33 -12.71 -4.28 17.11
CA VAL A 33 -13.39 -3.23 17.89
C VAL A 33 -14.90 -3.26 17.61
N THR A 34 -15.29 -3.39 16.34
CA THR A 34 -16.71 -3.49 15.97
C THR A 34 -17.38 -4.71 16.61
N GLY A 35 -16.72 -5.87 16.59
CA GLY A 35 -17.20 -7.08 17.25
C GLY A 35 -17.38 -6.89 18.76
N ALA A 36 -16.38 -6.32 19.44
CA ALA A 36 -16.45 -6.03 20.87
C ALA A 36 -17.56 -5.02 21.22
N VAL A 37 -17.80 -4.03 20.35
CA VAL A 37 -18.92 -3.08 20.52
C VAL A 37 -20.25 -3.78 20.31
N VAL A 38 -20.41 -4.64 19.30
CA VAL A 38 -21.65 -5.40 19.10
C VAL A 38 -21.95 -6.29 20.31
N GLU A 39 -20.94 -6.98 20.85
CA GLU A 39 -21.07 -7.78 22.06
C GLU A 39 -21.47 -6.92 23.28
N GLY A 40 -20.78 -5.80 23.50
CA GLY A 40 -21.06 -4.89 24.61
C GLY A 40 -22.43 -4.19 24.51
N VAL A 41 -22.85 -3.85 23.30
CA VAL A 41 -24.18 -3.29 23.02
C VAL A 41 -25.25 -4.35 23.22
N SER A 42 -25.03 -5.60 22.82
CA SER A 42 -26.00 -6.69 23.03
C SER A 42 -26.29 -6.98 24.52
N ALA A 43 -25.35 -6.64 25.41
CA ALA A 43 -25.50 -6.73 26.86
C ALA A 43 -26.19 -5.50 27.49
N SER A 44 -26.61 -4.52 26.68
CA SER A 44 -27.20 -3.24 27.13
C SER A 44 -28.46 -2.89 26.32
N SER A 45 -29.37 -2.12 26.90
CA SER A 45 -30.64 -1.71 26.27
C SER A 45 -30.87 -0.19 26.29
N GLY A 46 -29.83 0.59 26.61
CA GLY A 46 -29.93 2.05 26.66
C GLY A 46 -29.62 2.71 25.32
N ARG A 47 -30.18 3.91 25.07
CA ARG A 47 -29.88 4.74 23.87
C ARG A 47 -28.38 4.99 23.63
N TRP A 48 -27.57 4.92 24.68
CA TRP A 48 -26.12 5.03 24.57
C TRP A 48 -25.51 3.84 23.82
N ALA A 49 -26.07 2.65 24.00
CA ALA A 49 -25.64 1.42 23.34
C ALA A 49 -26.02 1.45 21.85
N ASP A 50 -27.24 1.88 21.53
CA ASP A 50 -27.66 2.07 20.12
C ASP A 50 -26.75 3.07 19.39
N ARG A 51 -26.48 4.23 20.00
CA ARG A 51 -25.58 5.24 19.43
C ARG A 51 -24.15 4.73 19.29
N LEU A 52 -23.66 3.96 20.26
CA LEU A 52 -22.32 3.39 20.20
C LEU A 52 -22.21 2.40 19.04
N GLY A 53 -23.19 1.51 18.88
CA GLY A 53 -23.26 0.57 17.76
C GLY A 53 -23.32 1.28 16.40
N GLU A 54 -24.13 2.32 16.27
CA GLU A 54 -24.23 3.12 15.05
C GLU A 54 -22.92 3.84 14.71
N VAL A 55 -22.32 4.54 15.70
CA VAL A 55 -21.05 5.25 15.51
C VAL A 55 -19.94 4.29 15.11
N GLU A 56 -19.87 3.13 15.78
CA GLU A 56 -18.84 2.14 15.48
C GLU A 56 -19.06 1.46 14.13
N GLY A 57 -20.30 1.15 13.77
CA GLY A 57 -20.65 0.64 12.44
C GLY A 57 -20.26 1.63 11.33
N ASN A 58 -20.53 2.92 11.53
CA ASN A 58 -20.13 3.98 10.60
C ASN A 58 -18.60 4.12 10.51
N ARG A 59 -17.89 4.05 11.65
CA ARG A 59 -16.42 4.06 11.70
C ARG A 59 -15.85 2.87 10.94
N HIS A 60 -16.37 1.67 11.18
CA HIS A 60 -15.96 0.44 10.51
C HIS A 60 -16.17 0.54 9.00
N GLY A 61 -17.37 0.95 8.56
CA GLY A 61 -17.70 1.14 7.16
C GLY A 61 -16.83 2.19 6.47
N ALA A 62 -16.46 3.28 7.17
CA ALA A 62 -15.52 4.27 6.64
C ALA A 62 -14.10 3.67 6.47
N VAL A 63 -13.64 2.88 7.44
CA VAL A 63 -12.34 2.22 7.36
C VAL A 63 -12.29 1.23 6.21
N THR A 64 -13.28 0.34 6.09
CA THR A 64 -13.28 -0.73 5.08
C THR A 64 -13.68 -0.24 3.69
N GLY A 65 -14.57 0.75 3.60
CA GLY A 65 -15.11 1.25 2.32
C GLY A 65 -14.36 2.44 1.72
N ARG A 66 -13.55 3.17 2.48
CA ARG A 66 -12.81 4.34 1.97
C ARG A 66 -11.34 4.34 2.33
N VAL A 67 -11.02 4.21 3.62
CA VAL A 67 -9.63 4.39 4.09
C VAL A 67 -8.74 3.26 3.56
N ALA A 68 -9.10 2.01 3.82
CA ALA A 68 -8.32 0.86 3.39
C ALA A 68 -8.15 0.79 1.86
N PRO A 69 -9.21 0.97 1.03
CA PRO A 69 -9.07 1.04 -0.42
C PRO A 69 -8.11 2.13 -0.89
N ALA A 70 -8.20 3.36 -0.35
CA ALA A 70 -7.35 4.46 -0.78
C ALA A 70 -5.85 4.21 -0.49
N TYR A 71 -5.53 3.62 0.66
CA TYR A 71 -4.15 3.23 0.97
C TYR A 71 -3.67 2.06 0.12
N GLN A 72 -4.55 1.10 -0.20
CA GLN A 72 -4.22 -0.01 -1.09
C GLN A 72 -3.93 0.48 -2.51
N GLU A 73 -4.76 1.39 -3.05
CA GLU A 73 -4.51 2.05 -4.34
C GLU A 73 -3.16 2.78 -4.35
N GLY A 74 -2.82 3.47 -3.25
CA GLY A 74 -1.50 4.10 -3.09
C GLY A 74 -0.34 3.09 -3.12
N ALA A 75 -0.48 1.95 -2.42
CA ALA A 75 0.51 0.89 -2.43
C ALA A 75 0.66 0.26 -3.83
N ASP A 76 -0.44 0.06 -4.54
CA ASP A 76 -0.44 -0.47 -5.90
C ASP A 76 0.20 0.51 -6.89
N GLY A 77 -0.05 1.82 -6.71
CA GLY A 77 0.63 2.87 -7.47
C GLY A 77 2.14 2.88 -7.26
N LEU A 78 2.61 2.67 -6.02
CA LEU A 78 4.04 2.55 -5.71
C LEU A 78 4.67 1.32 -6.39
N ARG A 79 3.99 0.17 -6.37
CA ARG A 79 4.45 -1.05 -7.06
C ARG A 79 4.50 -0.87 -8.58
N ALA A 80 3.48 -0.23 -9.16
CA ALA A 80 3.45 0.07 -10.58
C ALA A 80 4.59 1.03 -10.98
N GLY A 81 4.81 2.09 -10.19
CA GLY A 81 5.92 3.01 -10.41
C GLY A 81 7.28 2.31 -10.35
N HIS A 82 7.48 1.43 -9.37
CA HIS A 82 8.68 0.61 -9.27
C HIS A 82 8.91 -0.25 -10.54
N ALA A 83 7.87 -0.93 -11.03
CA ALA A 83 7.97 -1.74 -12.25
C ALA A 83 8.39 -0.89 -13.46
N THR A 84 7.76 0.28 -13.66
CA THR A 84 8.11 1.19 -14.76
C THR A 84 9.56 1.68 -14.68
N TYR A 85 10.05 2.03 -13.49
CA TYR A 85 11.45 2.44 -13.32
C TYR A 85 12.43 1.29 -13.60
N SER A 86 12.12 0.07 -13.14
CA SER A 86 12.95 -1.11 -13.40
C SER A 86 13.03 -1.45 -14.89
N GLU A 87 11.92 -1.31 -15.63
CA GLU A 87 11.90 -1.49 -17.08
C GLU A 87 12.73 -0.43 -17.81
N ALA A 88 12.63 0.83 -17.37
CA ALA A 88 13.41 1.92 -17.95
C ALA A 88 14.92 1.73 -17.72
N ASP A 89 15.33 1.27 -16.54
CA ASP A 89 16.74 0.97 -16.23
C ASP A 89 17.27 -0.21 -17.06
N ALA A 90 16.48 -1.28 -17.20
CA ALA A 90 16.82 -2.42 -18.05
C ALA A 90 16.98 -2.02 -19.52
N LEU A 91 16.11 -1.14 -20.03
CA LEU A 91 16.21 -0.61 -21.39
C LEU A 91 17.48 0.23 -21.55
N ALA A 92 17.76 1.13 -20.60
CA ALA A 92 18.96 1.97 -20.61
C ALA A 92 20.25 1.13 -20.58
N ALA A 93 20.30 0.08 -19.75
CA ALA A 93 21.42 -0.85 -19.71
C ALA A 93 21.59 -1.60 -21.05
N SER A 94 20.50 -2.00 -21.69
CA SER A 94 20.55 -2.69 -22.99
C SER A 94 21.06 -1.79 -24.12
N GLU A 95 20.68 -0.50 -24.12
CA GLU A 95 21.15 0.48 -25.11
C GLU A 95 22.62 0.87 -24.85
N GLY A 96 23.02 1.02 -23.59
CA GLY A 96 24.43 1.22 -23.24
C GLY A 96 25.33 0.09 -23.73
N ALA A 97 24.90 -1.18 -23.54
CA ALA A 97 25.64 -2.33 -24.04
C ALA A 97 25.77 -2.34 -25.57
N LYS A 98 24.69 -1.98 -26.31
CA LYS A 98 24.75 -1.86 -27.78
C LYS A 98 25.72 -0.77 -28.24
N ALA A 99 25.76 0.36 -27.56
CA ALA A 99 26.67 1.46 -27.88
C ALA A 99 28.13 1.03 -27.70
N ASP A 100 28.47 0.33 -26.62
CA ASP A 100 29.84 -0.17 -26.36
C ASP A 100 30.29 -1.20 -27.41
N PHE A 101 29.42 -2.15 -27.80
CA PHE A 101 29.74 -3.10 -28.87
C PHE A 101 29.83 -2.44 -30.25
N GLY A 102 29.01 -1.42 -30.53
CA GLY A 102 29.06 -0.67 -31.78
C GLY A 102 30.35 0.16 -31.93
N ILE A 103 30.87 0.69 -30.82
CA ILE A 103 32.16 1.40 -30.79
C ILE A 103 33.32 0.41 -30.92
N ALA A 104 33.26 -0.75 -30.28
CA ALA A 104 34.29 -1.79 -30.40
C ALA A 104 34.39 -2.42 -31.80
N ALA A 105 33.31 -2.38 -32.59
CA ALA A 105 33.31 -2.87 -33.98
C ALA A 105 33.84 -1.85 -35.01
N GLN A 106 34.11 -0.61 -34.60
CA GLN A 106 34.66 0.46 -35.45
C GLN A 106 36.15 0.75 -35.21
N LEU A 107 36.79 0.04 -34.27
CA LEU A 107 38.24 0.04 -34.01
C LEU A 107 38.87 -1.25 -34.54
#